data_AF-A0A9D2P4N2-F1
#
_entry.id   AF-A0A9D2P4N2-F1
#
_cell.length_a   1.000
_cell.length_b   1.000
_cell.length_c   1.000
_cell.angle_alpha   90.00
_cell.angle_beta   90.00
_cell.angle_gamma   90.00
#
_symmetry.space_group_name_H-M   'P 1'
#
loop_
_entity.id
_entity.type
_entity.pdbx_description
1 polymer ?
#
loop_
_entity_poly.entity_id
_entity_poly.type
_entity_poly.pdbx_seq_one_letter_code
_entity_poly.pdbx_strand_id
1 'polypeptide(L)' 'MKYGIGDTCYVIEDDMVKRARVSAKKDGQYFVQFVGSCGALAVPEDEIYSTQEEAEEGRNRKRSIRRPVEYL' A
#
# COMPACT_ATOMS: atom_id res chain seq x y z
N MET A 1 15.91 -0.73 -7.82
CA MET A 1 14.81 -1.51 -7.22
C MET A 1 14.29 -0.69 -6.05
N LYS A 2 12.99 -0.37 -6.00
CA LYS A 2 12.44 0.54 -4.97
C LYS A 2 12.31 -0.14 -3.59
N TYR A 3 12.00 -1.44 -3.56
CA TYR A 3 11.84 -2.24 -2.33
C TYR A 3 12.47 -3.63 -2.51
N GLY A 4 13.25 -4.09 -1.53
CA GLY A 4 13.85 -5.41 -1.48
C GLY A 4 13.01 -6.42 -0.71
N ILE A 5 13.26 -7.71 -0.94
CA ILE A 5 12.66 -8.78 -0.13
C ILE A 5 13.16 -8.65 1.31
N GLY A 6 12.23 -8.63 2.27
CA GLY A 6 12.52 -8.45 3.68
C GLY A 6 12.42 -6.99 4.16
N ASP A 7 12.17 -6.03 3.28
CA ASP A 7 11.97 -4.64 3.68
C ASP A 7 10.59 -4.40 4.31
N THR A 8 10.54 -3.44 5.23
CA THR A 8 9.27 -2.93 5.77
C THR A 8 8.65 -1.99 4.74
N CYS A 9 7.37 -2.15 4.50
CA CYS A 9 6.58 -1.34 3.58
C CYS A 9 5.21 -1.02 4.19
N TYR A 10 4.53 -0.06 3.59
CA TYR A 10 3.21 0.38 4.00
C TYR A 10 2.27 0.27 2.81
N VAL A 11 1.07 -0.23 3.04
CA VAL A 11 0.03 -0.39 2.02
C VAL A 11 -1.28 0.14 2.56
N ILE A 12 -2.13 0.65 1.67
CA ILE A 12 -3.44 1.20 2.03
C ILE A 12 -4.48 0.14 1.75
N GLU A 13 -5.10 -0.41 2.79
CA GLU A 13 -6.19 -1.39 2.69
C GLU A 13 -7.40 -0.86 3.44
N ASP A 14 -8.58 -0.83 2.79
CA ASP A 14 -9.83 -0.31 3.37
C ASP A 14 -9.69 1.08 4.00
N ASP A 15 -9.02 2.00 3.28
CA ASP A 15 -8.74 3.34 3.81
C ASP A 15 -7.91 3.30 5.11
N MET A 16 -7.13 2.25 5.37
CA MET A 16 -6.22 2.20 6.51
C MET A 16 -4.80 1.90 6.03
N VAL A 17 -3.83 2.65 6.56
CA VAL A 17 -2.42 2.35 6.32
C VAL A 17 -2.02 1.18 7.21
N LYS A 18 -1.62 0.08 6.58
CA LYS A 18 -1.15 -1.13 7.25
C LYS A 18 0.33 -1.34 6.99
N ARG A 19 1.05 -1.70 8.05
CA ARG A 19 2.45 -2.08 7.98
C ARG A 19 2.57 -3.53 7.51
N ALA A 20 3.38 -3.74 6.48
CA ALA A 20 3.65 -5.05 5.91
C ALA A 20 5.15 -5.23 5.62
N ARG A 21 5.54 -6.44 5.25
CA ARG A 21 6.91 -6.79 4.90
C ARG A 21 6.96 -7.42 3.52
N VAL A 22 7.85 -6.95 2.65
CA VAL A 22 7.99 -7.53 1.30
C VAL A 22 8.51 -8.95 1.42
N SER A 23 7.76 -9.91 0.89
CA SER A 23 8.11 -11.34 0.86
C SER A 23 8.58 -11.77 -0.52
N ALA A 24 8.00 -11.20 -1.59
CA ALA A 24 8.43 -11.46 -2.96
C ALA A 24 8.08 -10.30 -3.89
N LYS A 25 8.66 -10.31 -5.09
CA LYS A 25 8.27 -9.44 -6.20
C LYS A 25 8.13 -10.29 -7.47
N LYS A 26 6.99 -10.19 -8.16
CA LYS A 26 6.73 -10.92 -9.40
C LYS A 26 5.79 -10.14 -10.30
N ASP A 27 6.03 -10.13 -11.61
CA ASP A 27 5.13 -9.55 -12.62
C ASP A 27 4.69 -8.09 -12.34
N GLY A 28 5.60 -7.26 -11.81
CA GLY A 28 5.27 -5.87 -11.43
C GLY A 28 4.35 -5.76 -10.21
N GLN A 29 4.28 -6.80 -9.39
CA GLN A 29 3.56 -6.80 -8.11
C GLN A 29 4.51 -7.16 -6.98
N TYR A 30 4.30 -6.53 -5.83
CA TYR A 30 4.96 -6.87 -4.58
C TYR A 30 4.04 -7.74 -3.75
N PHE A 31 4.57 -8.84 -3.24
CA PHE A 31 3.89 -9.69 -2.29
C PHE A 31 4.32 -9.25 -0.90
N VAL A 32 3.38 -8.73 -0.12
CA VAL A 32 3.64 -8.19 1.22
C VAL A 32 2.94 -9.05 2.26
N GLN A 33 3.60 -9.31 3.38
CA GLN A 33 3.04 -10.05 4.50
C GLN A 33 2.75 -9.09 5.65
N PHE A 34 1.51 -9.07 6.12
CA PHE A 34 1.10 -8.18 7.20
C PHE A 34 1.66 -8.65 8.53
N VAL A 35 2.15 -7.70 9.34
CA VAL A 35 2.64 -8.01 10.69
C VAL A 35 1.45 -8.40 11.56
N GLY A 36 1.41 -9.65 12.02
CA GLY A 36 0.30 -10.19 12.83
C GLY A 36 -0.76 -10.99 12.05
N SER A 37 -0.55 -11.26 10.77
CA SER A 37 -1.42 -12.16 9.98
C SER A 37 -0.58 -13.15 9.16
N CYS A 38 -1.09 -14.38 9.02
CA CYS A 38 -0.39 -15.48 8.32
C CYS A 38 -0.54 -15.44 6.78
N GLY A 39 -0.99 -14.30 6.22
CA GLY A 39 -1.28 -14.16 4.79
C GLY A 39 -0.32 -13.21 4.08
N ALA A 40 -0.05 -13.51 2.80
CA ALA A 40 0.61 -12.58 1.88
C ALA A 40 -0.45 -11.94 0.96
N LEU A 41 -0.34 -10.64 0.76
CA LEU A 41 -1.17 -9.84 -0.15
C LEU A 41 -0.34 -9.43 -1.35
N ALA A 42 -0.86 -9.60 -2.56
CA ALA A 42 -0.26 -9.04 -3.76
C ALA A 42 -0.73 -7.59 -3.92
N VAL A 43 0.21 -6.65 -3.92
CA VAL A 43 -0.03 -5.22 -4.12
C VAL A 43 0.73 -4.72 -5.35
N PRO A 44 0.14 -3.83 -6.17
CA PRO A 44 0.84 -3.22 -7.28
C PRO A 44 1.92 -2.23 -6.81
N GLU A 45 2.89 -1.95 -7.68
CA GLU A 45 4.02 -1.05 -7.36
C GLU A 45 3.60 0.39 -7.05
N ASP A 46 2.40 0.78 -7.49
CA ASP A 46 1.81 2.10 -7.29
C ASP A 46 1.12 2.25 -5.92
N GLU A 47 0.78 1.13 -5.27
CA GLU A 47 0.06 1.09 -3.97
C GLU A 47 0.93 0.59 -2.81
N ILE A 48 2.25 0.53 -3.02
CA ILE A 48 3.24 0.21 -2.00
C ILE A 48 4.09 1.43 -1.68
N TYR A 49 4.25 1.72 -0.41
CA TYR A 49 4.94 2.90 0.09
C TYR A 49 6.09 2.52 1.01
N SER A 50 7.13 3.34 1.01
CA SER A 50 8.33 3.14 1.83
C SER A 50 8.10 3.55 3.28
N THR A 51 7.29 4.60 3.45
CA THR A 51 7.02 5.23 4.74
C THR A 51 5.51 5.30 5.00
N GLN A 52 5.16 5.40 6.27
CA GLN A 52 3.77 5.61 6.68
C GLN A 52 3.24 6.95 6.14
N GLU A 53 4.06 8.00 6.20
CA GLU A 53 3.68 9.36 5.76
C GLU A 53 3.31 9.39 4.27
N GLU A 54 4.13 8.78 3.40
CA GLU A 54 3.81 8.65 1.97
C GLU A 54 2.49 7.88 1.74
N ALA A 55 2.24 6.82 2.52
CA ALA A 55 1.00 6.06 2.42
C ALA A 55 -0.21 6.88 2.89
N GLU A 56 -0.07 7.70 3.92
CA GLU A 56 -1.12 8.60 4.40
C GLU A 56 -1.42 9.70 3.38
N GLU A 57 -0.40 10.28 2.75
CA GLU A 57 -0.58 11.23 1.64
C GLU A 57 -1.28 10.58 0.43
N GLY A 58 -0.84 9.38 0.04
CA GLY A 58 -1.47 8.61 -1.03
C GLY A 58 -2.93 8.28 -0.74
N ARG A 59 -3.24 7.93 0.50
CA ARG A 59 -4.62 7.71 0.98
C ARG A 59 -5.45 8.99 0.90
N ASN A 60 -4.93 10.10 1.42
CA ASN A 60 -5.64 11.38 1.41
C ASN A 60 -5.92 11.85 -0.03
N ARG A 61 -4.96 11.64 -0.94
CA ARG A 61 -5.13 11.91 -2.37
C ARG A 61 -6.23 11.05 -2.99
N LYS A 62 -6.26 9.74 -2.72
CA LYS A 62 -7.36 8.86 -3.18
C LYS A 62 -8.72 9.27 -2.62
N ARG A 63 -8.77 9.65 -1.35
CA ARG A 63 -10.01 10.12 -0.69
C ARG A 63 -10.50 11.43 -1.27
N SER A 64 -9.59 12.35 -1.59
CA SER A 64 -9.89 13.63 -2.21
C SER A 64 -10.41 13.48 -3.65
N ILE A 65 -9.89 12.51 -4.41
CA ILE A 65 -10.38 12.17 -5.75
C ILE A 65 -11.79 11.55 -5.71
N ARG A 66 -12.17 10.88 -4.61
CA ARG A 66 -13.51 10.32 -4.40
C ARG A 66 -14.53 11.33 -3.81
N ARG A 67 -14.28 12.64 -3.87
CA ARG A 67 -15.34 13.60 -3.55
C ARG A 67 -16.47 13.45 -4.58
N PRO A 68 -17.71 13.17 -4.15
CA PRO A 68 -18.84 13.08 -5.06
C PRO A 68 -19.00 14.42 -5.76
N VAL A 69 -19.20 14.34 -7.07
CA VAL A 69 -19.72 15.43 -7.91
C VAL A 69 -20.77 16.20 -7.11
N GLU A 70 -20.50 17.47 -6.82
CA GLU A 70 -21.53 18.39 -6.35
C GLU A 70 -22.61 18.43 -7.43
N TYR A 71 -23.79 17.88 -7.14
CA TYR A 71 -24.97 18.13 -7.94
C TYR A 71 -25.36 19.60 -7.69
N LEU A 72 -25.15 20.43 -8.72
CA LEU A 72 -25.75 21.76 -8.88
C LEU A 72 -27.27 21.65 -9.04
#